data_AF-A0A3L7TLQ8-F1
#
_entry.id   AF-A0A3L7TLQ8-F1
#
_cell.length_a   1.000
_cell.length_b   1.000
_cell.length_c   1.000
_cell.angle_alpha   90.00
_cell.angle_beta   90.00
_cell.angle_gamma   90.00
#
_symmetry.space_group_name_H-M   'P 1'
#
loop_
_entity.id
_entity.type
_entity.pdbx_description
1 polymer ?
#
loop_
_entity_poly.entity_id
_entity_poly.type
_entity_poly.pdbx_seq_one_letter_code
_entity_poly.pdbx_strand_id
1 'polypeptide(L)'
;MSDSIVIALGWVTVVAGAGLVVLGNRGLRAAQPFCARCWHPIHPGGAVVGQVCVECGTAFGRATDIATRYRRPMFKWIGLILTLVGATLCIGLERRIAILKRILPLTKVESTQTLGLCEVTIYAPCWPSDASERRIEVRLDGNVVYATNAFYPSAGLASFESVLTEGNSFDDGQLRDLLWVRFDSGGSGGFSDTYFFEAEPGGEFLPAAITHNGSLEGARSDDWFDGSVWRQTDLSYRYRWTSGFAGPQPTLRGIPGDDGLMFLTPLPAEAPTAEQLAQLRATVANAPLDAGARDTILGATLSGFFDLVYSGRAVDAWVFFRGCFNDGIARLIADAKPEGEDSGGFREEQLPRTREAWEAMLLEAMLESEFIVELQGRNGGSIAPPSTEPSTRE
;
A
#
# COMPACT_ATOMS: atom_id res chain seq x y z
N MET A 1 1.47 -19.32 19.95
CA MET A 1 2.65 -20.16 19.64
C MET A 1 3.61 -19.25 18.90
N SER A 2 4.83 -19.02 19.38
CA SER A 2 5.73 -18.02 18.79
C SER A 2 6.17 -18.44 17.38
N ASP A 3 6.35 -17.47 16.49
CA ASP A 3 6.78 -17.71 15.09
C ASP A 3 8.06 -18.53 15.00
N SER A 4 8.96 -18.36 15.98
CA SER A 4 10.19 -19.15 16.11
C SER A 4 9.94 -20.66 16.24
N ILE A 5 8.88 -21.07 16.94
CA ILE A 5 8.51 -22.49 17.08
C ILE A 5 7.96 -23.04 15.76
N VAL A 6 7.17 -22.25 15.05
CA VAL A 6 6.58 -22.64 13.75
C VAL A 6 7.67 -22.78 12.69
N ILE A 7 8.62 -21.85 12.64
CA ILE A 7 9.76 -21.90 11.71
C ILE A 7 10.66 -23.09 12.03
N ALA A 8 10.96 -23.34 13.31
CA ALA A 8 11.75 -24.51 13.72
C ALA A 8 11.08 -25.84 13.32
N LEU A 9 9.76 -25.95 13.52
CA LEU A 9 8.97 -27.10 13.09
C LEU A 9 8.98 -27.26 11.56
N GLY A 10 8.94 -26.14 10.81
CA GLY A 10 9.09 -26.13 9.37
C GLY A 10 10.41 -26.76 8.91
N TRP A 11 11.53 -26.36 9.51
CA TRP A 11 12.85 -26.90 9.18
C TRP A 11 12.99 -28.39 9.50
N VAL A 12 12.49 -28.82 10.66
CA VAL A 12 12.46 -30.25 11.02
C VAL A 12 11.69 -31.05 9.96
N THR A 13 10.55 -30.51 9.51
CA THR A 13 9.71 -31.15 8.47
C THR A 13 10.42 -31.22 7.12
N VAL A 14 11.14 -30.15 6.72
CA VAL A 14 11.98 -30.13 5.50
C VAL A 14 13.05 -31.20 5.54
N VAL A 15 13.80 -31.28 6.64
CA VAL A 15 14.91 -32.24 6.82
C VAL A 15 14.38 -33.67 6.83
N ALA A 16 13.27 -33.93 7.54
CA ALA A 16 12.63 -35.23 7.55
C ALA A 16 12.14 -35.64 6.15
N GLY A 17 11.50 -34.71 5.42
CA GLY A 17 11.05 -34.94 4.05
C GLY A 17 12.19 -35.24 3.09
N ALA A 18 13.28 -34.48 3.15
CA ALA A 18 14.48 -34.70 2.35
C ALA A 18 15.13 -36.07 2.68
N GLY A 19 15.16 -36.45 3.96
CA GLY A 19 15.61 -37.76 4.40
C GLY A 19 14.79 -38.91 3.79
N LEU A 20 13.46 -38.77 3.73
CA LEU A 20 12.57 -39.75 3.11
C LEU A 20 12.73 -39.84 1.59
N VAL A 21 12.96 -38.71 0.91
CA VAL A 21 13.29 -38.70 -0.53
C VAL A 21 14.59 -39.45 -0.79
N VAL A 22 15.63 -39.19 0.01
CA VAL A 22 16.93 -39.88 -0.08
C VAL A 22 16.77 -41.37 0.22
N LEU A 23 16.00 -41.74 1.25
CA LEU A 23 15.73 -43.14 1.60
C LEU A 23 14.97 -43.86 0.47
N GLY A 24 13.94 -43.23 -0.08
CA GLY A 24 13.15 -43.75 -1.20
C GLY A 24 13.98 -43.89 -2.49
N ASN A 25 14.94 -42.99 -2.73
CA ASN A 25 15.88 -43.03 -3.86
C ASN A 25 16.97 -44.08 -3.68
N ARG A 26 17.58 -44.15 -2.49
CA ARG A 26 18.62 -45.12 -2.16
C ARG A 26 18.06 -46.54 -2.11
N GLY A 27 16.81 -46.71 -1.65
CA GLY A 27 16.17 -48.02 -1.49
C GLY A 27 16.88 -48.90 -0.46
N LEU A 28 16.21 -49.97 -0.04
CA LEU A 28 16.82 -50.99 0.83
C LEU A 28 17.52 -52.04 -0.03
N ARG A 29 18.72 -52.48 0.36
CA ARG A 29 19.39 -53.60 -0.30
C ARG A 29 18.52 -54.83 -0.20
N ALA A 30 18.24 -55.47 -1.33
CA ALA A 30 17.57 -56.75 -1.36
C ALA A 30 18.57 -57.86 -0.99
N ALA A 31 18.09 -58.89 -0.30
CA ALA A 31 18.92 -60.06 0.04
C ALA A 31 19.38 -60.81 -1.22
N GLN A 32 18.64 -60.70 -2.33
CA GLN A 32 18.94 -61.28 -3.62
C GLN A 32 18.59 -60.29 -4.75
N PRO A 33 19.31 -60.30 -5.90
CA PRO A 33 18.95 -59.48 -7.05
C PRO A 33 17.62 -59.93 -7.64
N PHE A 34 16.91 -59.04 -8.32
CA PHE A 34 15.63 -59.34 -8.96
C PHE A 34 15.53 -58.66 -10.33
N CYS A 35 14.67 -59.19 -11.19
CA CYS A 35 14.42 -58.58 -12.50
C CYS A 35 13.74 -57.22 -12.30
N ALA A 36 14.28 -56.15 -12.87
CA ALA A 36 13.72 -54.81 -12.73
C ALA A 36 12.33 -54.65 -13.38
N ARG A 37 11.95 -55.58 -14.28
CA ARG A 37 10.67 -55.56 -15.02
C ARG A 37 9.57 -56.33 -14.31
N CYS A 38 9.79 -57.60 -13.97
CA CYS A 38 8.77 -58.46 -13.34
C CYS A 38 8.96 -58.67 -11.84
N TRP A 39 10.01 -58.12 -11.24
CA TRP A 39 10.34 -58.20 -9.81
C TRP A 39 10.59 -59.63 -9.28
N HIS A 40 10.75 -60.61 -10.17
CA HIS A 40 11.08 -61.97 -9.77
C HIS A 40 12.53 -62.06 -9.26
N PRO A 41 12.78 -62.71 -8.11
CA PRO A 41 14.11 -62.91 -7.57
C PRO A 41 14.97 -63.77 -8.52
N ILE A 42 16.22 -63.37 -8.70
CA ILE A 42 17.19 -64.04 -9.56
C ILE A 42 18.26 -64.66 -8.66
N HIS A 43 18.63 -65.91 -8.92
CA HIS A 43 19.76 -66.51 -8.22
C HIS A 43 21.05 -65.71 -8.43
N PRO A 44 21.90 -65.53 -7.40
CA PRO A 44 23.10 -64.69 -7.51
C PRO A 44 24.05 -65.07 -8.67
N GLY A 45 24.12 -66.35 -9.03
CA GLY A 45 24.92 -66.84 -10.17
C GLY A 45 24.29 -66.61 -11.55
N GLY A 46 23.01 -66.24 -11.63
CA GLY A 46 22.27 -65.97 -12.89
C GLY A 46 22.05 -64.48 -13.17
N ALA A 47 22.46 -63.59 -12.27
CA ALA A 47 22.32 -62.14 -12.40
C ALA A 47 23.46 -61.54 -13.25
N VAL A 48 23.61 -62.00 -14.49
CA VAL A 48 24.68 -61.58 -15.40
C VAL A 48 24.10 -60.96 -16.68
N VAL A 49 24.72 -59.87 -17.14
CA VAL A 49 24.36 -59.21 -18.41
C VAL A 49 24.54 -60.22 -19.57
N GLY A 50 23.52 -60.35 -20.42
CA GLY A 50 23.44 -61.33 -21.50
C GLY A 50 22.58 -62.57 -21.18
N GLN A 51 22.14 -62.75 -19.93
CA GLN A 51 21.15 -63.77 -19.55
C GLN A 51 19.72 -63.26 -19.74
N VAL A 52 18.74 -64.17 -19.71
CA VAL A 52 17.31 -63.86 -19.87
C VAL A 52 16.58 -64.19 -18.58
N CYS A 53 15.66 -63.32 -18.16
CA CYS A 53 14.78 -63.60 -17.03
C CYS A 53 13.88 -64.80 -17.34
N VAL A 54 13.93 -65.84 -16.49
CA VAL A 54 13.18 -67.10 -16.65
C VAL A 54 11.65 -66.89 -16.64
N GLU A 55 11.17 -65.89 -15.90
CA GLU A 55 9.73 -65.62 -15.79
C GLU A 55 9.17 -64.71 -16.89
N CYS A 56 9.85 -63.61 -17.22
CA CYS A 56 9.31 -62.61 -18.15
C CYS A 56 10.01 -62.56 -19.50
N GLY A 57 11.00 -63.43 -19.74
CA GLY A 57 11.72 -63.52 -21.01
C GLY A 57 12.55 -62.29 -21.39
N THR A 58 12.72 -61.33 -20.48
CA THR A 58 13.48 -60.10 -20.76
C THR A 58 14.98 -60.38 -20.67
N ALA A 59 15.73 -60.09 -21.74
CA ALA A 59 17.18 -60.18 -21.74
C ALA A 59 17.80 -59.04 -20.93
N PHE A 60 18.76 -59.34 -20.05
CA PHE A 60 19.52 -58.36 -19.29
C PHE A 60 20.59 -57.74 -20.20
N GLY A 61 20.23 -56.72 -20.97
CA GLY A 61 21.17 -56.00 -21.85
C GLY A 61 22.03 -55.01 -21.09
N ARG A 62 21.59 -54.58 -19.90
CA ARG A 62 22.28 -53.60 -19.05
C ARG A 62 22.20 -53.99 -17.58
N ALA A 63 23.16 -53.54 -16.78
CA ALA A 63 23.15 -53.75 -15.33
C ALA A 63 21.91 -53.15 -14.64
N THR A 64 21.23 -52.18 -15.26
CA THR A 64 19.97 -51.58 -14.77
C THR A 64 18.77 -52.52 -14.87
N ASP A 65 18.84 -53.56 -15.68
CA ASP A 65 17.77 -54.55 -15.86
C ASP A 65 17.71 -55.54 -14.68
N ILE A 66 18.76 -55.51 -13.84
CA ILE A 66 18.91 -56.26 -12.60
C ILE A 66 18.85 -55.28 -11.44
N ALA A 67 17.76 -55.31 -10.68
CA ALA A 67 17.60 -54.47 -9.52
C ALA A 67 18.14 -55.19 -8.27
N THR A 68 18.96 -54.48 -7.49
CA THR A 68 19.54 -54.97 -6.22
C THR A 68 18.96 -54.27 -5.00
N ARG A 69 18.00 -53.36 -5.22
CA ARG A 69 17.41 -52.54 -4.16
C ARG A 69 15.92 -52.34 -4.35
N TYR A 70 15.15 -52.50 -3.27
CA TYR A 70 13.75 -52.13 -3.21
C TYR A 70 13.62 -50.61 -3.14
N ARG A 71 13.31 -49.98 -4.27
CA ARG A 71 12.91 -48.56 -4.31
C ARG A 71 11.47 -48.45 -3.82
N ARG A 72 11.21 -47.53 -2.89
CA ARG A 72 9.87 -47.29 -2.34
C ARG A 72 9.37 -45.92 -2.84
N PRO A 73 8.66 -45.86 -3.98
CA PRO A 73 8.22 -44.59 -4.57
C PRO A 73 7.30 -43.81 -3.64
N MET A 74 6.50 -44.50 -2.81
CA MET A 74 5.63 -43.87 -1.83
C MET A 74 6.40 -43.02 -0.81
N PHE A 75 7.57 -43.47 -0.33
CA PHE A 75 8.41 -42.66 0.57
C PHE A 75 8.97 -41.42 -0.11
N LYS A 76 9.23 -41.47 -1.42
CA LYS A 76 9.64 -40.28 -2.18
C LYS A 76 8.52 -39.25 -2.24
N TRP A 77 7.29 -39.68 -2.53
CA TRP A 77 6.14 -38.79 -2.60
C TRP A 77 5.79 -38.19 -1.25
N ILE A 78 5.76 -38.99 -0.19
CA ILE A 78 5.56 -38.50 1.19
C ILE A 78 6.66 -37.51 1.57
N GLY A 79 7.93 -37.85 1.28
CA GLY A 79 9.06 -36.96 1.54
C GLY A 79 8.96 -35.64 0.80
N LEU A 80 8.59 -35.66 -0.49
CA LEU A 80 8.39 -34.46 -1.30
C LEU A 80 7.29 -33.56 -0.73
N ILE A 81 6.15 -34.13 -0.37
CA ILE A 81 5.01 -33.40 0.22
C ILE A 81 5.44 -32.76 1.55
N LEU A 82 6.10 -33.52 2.42
CA LEU A 82 6.60 -33.00 3.70
C LEU A 82 7.61 -31.87 3.49
N THR A 83 8.52 -32.00 2.52
CA THR A 83 9.47 -30.93 2.19
C THR A 83 8.76 -29.66 1.71
N LEU A 84 7.73 -29.79 0.88
CA LEU A 84 6.96 -28.63 0.41
C LEU A 84 6.16 -27.96 1.54
N VAL A 85 5.47 -28.75 2.38
CA VAL A 85 4.74 -28.23 3.55
C VAL A 85 5.71 -27.57 4.53
N GLY A 86 6.83 -28.21 4.85
CA GLY A 86 7.88 -27.66 5.70
C GLY A 86 8.48 -26.36 5.13
N ALA A 87 8.72 -26.30 3.82
CA ALA A 87 9.24 -25.10 3.17
C ALA A 87 8.25 -23.94 3.27
N THR A 88 6.95 -24.18 3.10
CA THR A 88 5.95 -23.13 3.38
C THR A 88 6.03 -22.69 4.83
N LEU A 89 6.13 -23.63 5.78
CA LEU A 89 6.26 -23.34 7.21
C LEU A 89 7.42 -22.38 7.54
N CYS A 90 8.58 -22.57 6.89
CA CYS A 90 9.77 -21.74 7.08
C CYS A 90 9.67 -20.30 6.54
N ILE A 91 8.74 -20.01 5.63
CA ILE A 91 8.66 -18.68 4.98
C ILE A 91 8.09 -17.61 5.94
N GLY A 92 7.44 -17.99 7.05
CA GLY A 92 6.78 -17.05 7.97
C GLY A 92 5.44 -16.56 7.43
N LEU A 93 4.51 -16.15 8.31
CA LEU A 93 3.14 -15.81 7.93
C LEU A 93 3.09 -14.57 7.02
N GLU A 94 3.83 -13.52 7.35
CA GLU A 94 3.84 -12.26 6.59
C GLU A 94 4.33 -12.44 5.15
N ARG A 95 5.45 -13.15 4.95
CA ARG A 95 5.96 -13.41 3.59
C ARG A 95 5.04 -14.34 2.80
N ARG A 96 4.35 -15.28 3.45
CA ARG A 96 3.32 -16.08 2.76
C ARG A 96 2.16 -15.23 2.29
N ILE A 97 1.67 -14.34 3.16
CA ILE A 97 0.61 -13.39 2.80
C ILE A 97 1.10 -12.50 1.65
N ALA A 98 2.34 -12.01 1.69
CA ALA A 98 2.91 -11.22 0.61
C ALA A 98 3.00 -11.99 -0.73
N ILE A 99 3.40 -13.27 -0.70
CA ILE A 99 3.42 -14.12 -1.91
C ILE A 99 1.99 -14.37 -2.41
N LEU A 100 1.04 -14.66 -1.52
CA LEU A 100 -0.35 -14.89 -1.88
C LEU A 100 -0.99 -13.63 -2.48
N LYS A 101 -0.71 -12.45 -1.92
CA LYS A 101 -1.12 -11.14 -2.45
C LYS A 101 -0.62 -10.87 -3.88
N ARG A 102 0.50 -11.49 -4.30
CA ARG A 102 1.00 -11.39 -5.68
C ARG A 102 0.26 -12.28 -6.69
N ILE A 103 -0.47 -13.29 -6.22
CA ILE A 103 -1.10 -14.30 -7.09
C ILE A 103 -2.63 -14.17 -7.05
N LEU A 104 -3.18 -13.82 -5.90
CA LEU A 104 -4.62 -13.70 -5.67
C LEU A 104 -5.09 -12.26 -5.84
N PRO A 105 -6.38 -12.04 -6.17
CA PRO A 105 -6.95 -10.71 -6.25
C PRO A 105 -6.75 -9.93 -4.96
N LEU A 106 -6.26 -8.70 -5.08
CA LEU A 106 -6.07 -7.79 -3.95
C LEU A 106 -7.40 -7.19 -3.48
N THR A 107 -8.33 -7.00 -4.42
CA THR A 107 -9.63 -6.38 -4.20
C THR A 107 -10.78 -7.26 -4.69
N LYS A 108 -11.94 -7.07 -4.09
CA LYS A 108 -13.22 -7.66 -4.49
C LYS A 108 -14.23 -6.54 -4.68
N VAL A 109 -15.18 -6.73 -5.58
CA VAL A 109 -16.30 -5.80 -5.72
C VAL A 109 -17.19 -5.90 -4.48
N GLU A 110 -17.43 -4.76 -3.83
CA GLU A 110 -18.34 -4.64 -2.70
C GLU A 110 -19.72 -4.17 -3.17
N SER A 111 -19.76 -3.16 -4.03
CA SER A 111 -20.99 -2.69 -4.66
C SER A 111 -20.73 -2.09 -6.04
N THR A 112 -21.72 -2.19 -6.92
CA THR A 112 -21.76 -1.52 -8.21
C THR A 112 -23.11 -0.83 -8.32
N GLN A 113 -23.12 0.44 -8.65
CA GLN A 113 -24.32 1.29 -8.71
C GLN A 113 -24.31 2.08 -10.01
N THR A 114 -25.47 2.20 -10.65
CA THR A 114 -25.65 3.09 -11.81
C THR A 114 -26.22 4.41 -11.30
N LEU A 115 -25.45 5.48 -11.46
CA LEU A 115 -25.76 6.84 -10.99
C LEU A 115 -25.75 7.78 -12.19
N GLY A 116 -26.93 8.03 -12.76
CA GLY A 116 -27.08 8.86 -13.95
C GLY A 116 -26.45 8.17 -15.15
N LEU A 117 -25.47 8.83 -15.78
CA LEU A 117 -24.69 8.29 -16.89
C LEU A 117 -23.51 7.43 -16.44
N CYS A 118 -23.20 7.45 -15.13
CA CYS A 118 -22.02 6.79 -14.59
C CYS A 118 -22.33 5.44 -13.95
N GLU A 119 -21.38 4.51 -14.06
CA GLU A 119 -21.32 3.30 -13.26
C GLU A 119 -20.25 3.47 -12.17
N VAL A 120 -20.66 3.43 -10.91
CA VAL A 120 -19.74 3.54 -9.77
C VAL A 120 -19.56 2.17 -9.13
N THR A 121 -18.32 1.70 -9.08
CA THR A 121 -17.93 0.46 -8.42
C THR A 121 -17.06 0.75 -7.20
N ILE A 122 -17.46 0.24 -6.05
CA ILE A 122 -16.66 0.27 -4.82
C ILE A 122 -16.05 -1.11 -4.62
N TYR A 123 -14.74 -1.13 -4.47
CA TYR A 123 -13.92 -2.29 -4.21
C TYR A 123 -13.49 -2.32 -2.74
N ALA A 124 -13.64 -3.48 -2.12
CA ALA A 124 -13.09 -3.76 -0.80
C ALA A 124 -11.81 -4.59 -0.92
N PRO A 125 -10.85 -4.43 0.01
CA PRO A 125 -9.70 -5.31 0.10
C PRO A 125 -10.14 -6.75 0.39
N CYS A 126 -9.49 -7.71 -0.27
CA CYS A 126 -9.67 -9.14 0.00
C CYS A 126 -8.97 -9.57 1.30
N TRP A 127 -7.97 -8.81 1.73
CA TRP A 127 -7.07 -9.16 2.82
C TRP A 127 -7.37 -8.31 4.05
N PRO A 128 -7.59 -8.92 5.23
CA PRO A 128 -7.89 -8.18 6.46
C PRO A 128 -6.82 -7.17 6.88
N SER A 129 -5.56 -7.38 6.47
CA SER A 129 -4.47 -6.43 6.75
C SER A 129 -4.51 -5.17 5.90
N ASP A 130 -5.30 -5.15 4.82
CA ASP A 130 -5.47 -4.00 3.93
C ASP A 130 -6.82 -3.29 4.18
N ALA A 131 -7.52 -3.64 5.27
CA ALA A 131 -8.94 -3.33 5.50
C ALA A 131 -9.31 -1.83 5.53
N SER A 132 -8.32 -0.94 5.62
CA SER A 132 -8.51 0.51 5.63
C SER A 132 -8.82 1.10 4.26
N GLU A 133 -8.27 0.54 3.18
CA GLU A 133 -8.26 1.19 1.87
C GLU A 133 -9.23 0.51 0.93
N ARG A 134 -10.40 1.12 0.77
CA ARG A 134 -11.34 0.76 -0.29
C ARG A 134 -10.98 1.57 -1.53
N ARG A 135 -11.25 1.03 -2.71
CA ARG A 135 -11.06 1.75 -3.97
C ARG A 135 -12.41 2.06 -4.58
N ILE A 136 -12.61 3.28 -5.05
CA ILE A 136 -13.77 3.63 -5.86
C ILE A 136 -13.33 3.80 -7.31
N GLU A 137 -14.15 3.32 -8.24
CA GLU A 137 -14.01 3.57 -9.67
C GLU A 137 -15.33 4.09 -10.22
N VAL A 138 -15.25 5.15 -11.02
CA VAL A 138 -16.36 5.72 -11.77
C VAL A 138 -16.09 5.48 -13.24
N ARG A 139 -17.08 4.92 -13.93
CA ARG A 139 -17.06 4.70 -15.36
C ARG A 139 -18.11 5.53 -16.06
N LEU A 140 -17.75 6.08 -17.21
CA LEU A 140 -18.64 6.77 -18.14
C LEU A 140 -18.47 6.10 -19.51
N ASP A 141 -19.58 5.67 -20.12
CA ASP A 141 -19.58 4.93 -21.39
C ASP A 141 -18.62 3.71 -21.41
N GLY A 142 -18.46 3.05 -20.26
CA GLY A 142 -17.60 1.88 -20.08
C GLY A 142 -16.12 2.16 -19.82
N ASN A 143 -15.67 3.42 -19.94
CA ASN A 143 -14.30 3.83 -19.67
C ASN A 143 -14.14 4.31 -18.22
N VAL A 144 -13.01 4.01 -17.58
CA VAL A 144 -12.71 4.49 -16.22
C VAL A 144 -12.32 5.97 -16.30
N VAL A 145 -13.18 6.85 -15.80
CA VAL A 145 -12.96 8.30 -15.81
C VAL A 145 -12.45 8.83 -14.48
N TYR A 146 -12.65 8.09 -13.39
CA TYR A 146 -12.13 8.40 -12.08
C TYR A 146 -11.89 7.13 -11.26
N ALA A 147 -10.72 7.03 -10.61
CA ALA A 147 -10.45 6.02 -9.60
C ALA A 147 -9.56 6.60 -8.48
N THR A 148 -9.84 6.23 -7.23
CA THR A 148 -8.99 6.59 -6.07
C THR A 148 -9.17 5.60 -4.93
N ASN A 149 -8.16 5.47 -4.08
CA ASN A 149 -8.33 4.83 -2.79
C ASN A 149 -8.94 5.81 -1.78
N ALA A 150 -9.75 5.29 -0.85
CA ALA A 150 -10.41 6.09 0.15
C ALA A 150 -10.87 5.26 1.35
N PHE A 151 -10.98 5.94 2.49
CA PHE A 151 -11.65 5.43 3.68
C PHE A 151 -13.16 5.58 3.49
N TYR A 152 -13.89 4.47 3.67
CA TYR A 152 -15.36 4.41 3.64
C TYR A 152 -16.00 5.23 2.49
N PRO A 153 -15.65 4.97 1.23
CA PRO A 153 -16.18 5.71 0.10
C PRO A 153 -17.69 5.48 -0.03
N SER A 154 -18.39 6.53 -0.45
CA SER A 154 -19.79 6.50 -0.85
C SER A 154 -19.98 7.39 -2.07
N ALA A 155 -21.04 7.15 -2.83
CA ALA A 155 -21.36 7.96 -4.00
C ALA A 155 -22.87 8.10 -4.15
N GLY A 156 -23.28 9.15 -4.86
CA GLY A 156 -24.68 9.38 -5.20
C GLY A 156 -24.84 10.48 -6.22
N LEU A 157 -26.09 10.83 -6.49
CA LEU A 157 -26.45 11.99 -7.31
C LEU A 157 -26.96 13.11 -6.42
N ALA A 158 -26.68 14.34 -6.80
CA ALA A 158 -27.28 15.52 -6.22
C ALA A 158 -27.63 16.50 -7.33
N SER A 159 -28.86 17.00 -7.32
CA SER A 159 -29.29 18.04 -8.24
C SER A 159 -28.93 19.40 -7.64
N PHE A 160 -28.06 20.15 -8.32
CA PHE A 160 -27.68 21.51 -7.92
C PHE A 160 -28.35 22.53 -8.84
N GLU A 161 -28.84 23.62 -8.24
CA GLU A 161 -29.15 24.83 -8.99
C GLU A 161 -27.82 25.44 -9.45
N SER A 162 -27.72 25.84 -10.72
CA SER A 162 -26.49 26.27 -11.46
C SER A 162 -25.59 27.35 -10.81
N VAL A 163 -25.87 27.77 -9.58
CA VAL A 163 -25.18 28.80 -8.78
C VAL A 163 -23.71 28.45 -8.45
N LEU A 164 -23.23 27.24 -8.77
CA LEU A 164 -21.85 26.82 -8.51
C LEU A 164 -20.86 27.13 -9.66
N THR A 165 -21.33 27.55 -10.84
CA THR A 165 -20.47 27.84 -12.00
C THR A 165 -20.56 29.32 -12.37
N GLU A 166 -19.88 30.20 -11.62
CA GLU A 166 -19.59 31.55 -12.12
C GLU A 166 -18.51 31.45 -13.22
N GLY A 167 -18.89 31.75 -14.46
CA GLY A 167 -17.92 31.89 -15.56
C GLY A 167 -18.50 31.64 -16.95
N ASN A 168 -19.55 30.83 -17.07
CA ASN A 168 -20.23 30.65 -18.33
C ASN A 168 -21.68 31.12 -18.21
N SER A 169 -22.05 32.12 -19.00
CA SER A 169 -23.43 32.52 -19.21
C SER A 169 -24.22 31.36 -19.82
N PHE A 170 -24.78 30.50 -18.97
CA PHE A 170 -25.78 29.51 -19.36
C PHE A 170 -27.09 29.86 -18.66
N ASP A 171 -28.17 29.81 -19.42
CA ASP A 171 -29.51 30.29 -19.09
C ASP A 171 -30.02 29.85 -17.70
N ASP A 172 -30.76 30.78 -17.08
CA ASP A 172 -31.50 30.71 -15.82
C ASP A 172 -31.96 29.30 -15.39
N GLY A 173 -31.53 28.87 -14.20
CA GLY A 173 -32.32 27.98 -13.33
C GLY A 173 -32.42 26.50 -13.69
N GLN A 174 -31.59 25.97 -14.60
CA GLN A 174 -31.56 24.52 -14.83
C GLN A 174 -30.86 23.79 -13.67
N LEU A 175 -31.56 22.82 -13.08
CA LEU A 175 -30.97 21.83 -12.17
C LEU A 175 -30.04 20.91 -12.96
N ARG A 176 -28.78 20.80 -12.52
CA ARG A 176 -27.82 19.83 -13.05
C ARG A 176 -27.64 18.70 -12.05
N ASP A 177 -27.70 17.47 -12.53
CA ASP A 177 -27.38 16.29 -11.72
C ASP A 177 -25.86 16.12 -11.69
N LEU A 178 -25.28 16.36 -10.52
CA LEU A 178 -23.88 16.11 -10.25
C LEU A 178 -23.72 14.73 -9.61
N LEU A 179 -22.77 13.96 -10.14
CA LEU A 179 -22.27 12.80 -9.41
C LEU A 179 -21.43 13.32 -8.25
N TRP A 180 -21.70 12.84 -7.05
CA TRP A 180 -20.81 13.09 -5.92
C TRP A 180 -20.17 11.79 -5.45
N VAL A 181 -18.91 11.90 -5.06
CA VAL A 181 -18.13 10.84 -4.42
C VAL A 181 -17.59 11.40 -3.11
N ARG A 182 -17.90 10.72 -2.01
CA ARG A 182 -17.54 11.13 -0.66
C ARG A 182 -16.62 10.11 -0.01
N PHE A 183 -15.62 10.62 0.70
CA PHE A 183 -14.71 9.84 1.52
C PHE A 183 -14.88 10.25 2.97
N ASP A 184 -15.25 9.30 3.82
CA ASP A 184 -15.27 9.53 5.26
C ASP A 184 -13.92 9.13 5.82
N SER A 185 -13.17 10.12 6.26
CA SER A 185 -11.79 9.90 6.69
C SER A 185 -11.68 9.30 8.10
N GLY A 186 -12.81 9.02 8.77
CA GLY A 186 -12.90 8.22 9.99
C GLY A 186 -12.35 8.89 11.25
N GLY A 187 -13.22 9.25 12.19
CA GLY A 187 -12.84 9.82 13.49
C GLY A 187 -14.06 10.40 14.21
N SER A 188 -13.95 10.70 15.51
CA SER A 188 -15.05 11.29 16.29
C SER A 188 -15.56 12.64 15.75
N GLY A 189 -14.75 13.32 14.92
CA GLY A 189 -15.09 14.58 14.27
C GLY A 189 -15.91 14.48 12.98
N GLY A 190 -16.16 13.28 12.42
CA GLY A 190 -17.00 13.12 11.23
C GLY A 190 -16.46 13.79 9.96
N PHE A 191 -15.14 13.90 9.84
CA PHE A 191 -14.51 14.57 8.71
C PHE A 191 -14.71 13.80 7.41
N SER A 192 -14.99 14.53 6.33
CA SER A 192 -15.28 13.96 5.02
C SER A 192 -14.91 14.91 3.90
N ASP A 193 -14.41 14.38 2.80
CA ASP A 193 -14.24 15.15 1.57
C ASP A 193 -15.25 14.63 0.55
N THR A 194 -15.99 15.54 -0.08
CA THR A 194 -16.96 15.19 -1.13
C THR A 194 -16.58 15.90 -2.42
N TYR A 195 -16.32 15.11 -3.45
CA TYR A 195 -15.99 15.53 -4.79
C TYR A 195 -17.27 15.49 -5.63
N PHE A 196 -17.53 16.55 -6.38
CA PHE A 196 -18.67 16.67 -7.27
C PHE A 196 -18.18 16.71 -8.71
N PHE A 197 -18.88 16.01 -9.60
CA PHE A 197 -18.52 15.87 -11.00
C PHE A 197 -19.72 16.12 -11.91
N GLU A 198 -19.47 16.84 -12.99
CA GLU A 198 -20.36 16.90 -14.14
C GLU A 198 -20.03 15.73 -15.07
N ALA A 199 -21.07 15.06 -15.57
CA ALA A 199 -20.95 14.00 -16.55
C ALA A 199 -21.87 14.31 -17.72
N GLU A 200 -21.29 14.48 -18.91
CA GLU A 200 -22.07 14.75 -20.12
C GLU A 200 -22.20 13.50 -21.01
N PRO A 201 -23.34 13.31 -21.71
CA PRO A 201 -23.50 12.22 -22.66
C PRO A 201 -22.50 12.34 -23.82
N GLY A 202 -21.63 11.35 -23.99
CA GLY A 202 -20.73 11.26 -25.14
C GLY A 202 -19.46 12.11 -25.06
N GLY A 203 -19.15 12.73 -23.93
CA GLY A 203 -17.85 13.41 -23.77
C GLY A 203 -17.78 14.31 -22.56
N GLU A 204 -16.76 14.06 -21.73
CA GLU A 204 -16.30 14.84 -20.58
C GLU A 204 -16.91 14.46 -19.22
N PHE A 205 -15.99 14.10 -18.32
CA PHE A 205 -16.23 13.91 -16.89
C PHE A 205 -15.39 14.98 -16.18
N LEU A 206 -16.05 16.05 -15.73
CA LEU A 206 -15.39 17.27 -15.28
C LEU A 206 -15.57 17.46 -13.77
N PRO A 207 -14.52 17.87 -13.04
CA PRO A 207 -14.65 18.19 -11.64
C PRO A 207 -15.42 19.51 -11.49
N ALA A 208 -16.46 19.52 -10.63
CA ALA A 208 -17.36 20.65 -10.45
C ALA A 208 -17.14 21.38 -9.12
N ALA A 209 -16.95 20.64 -8.02
CA ALA A 209 -16.71 21.20 -6.70
C ALA A 209 -16.07 20.17 -5.76
N ILE A 210 -15.45 20.65 -4.68
CA ILE A 210 -15.02 19.82 -3.55
C ILE A 210 -15.53 20.46 -2.27
N THR A 211 -16.13 19.69 -1.38
CA THR A 211 -16.46 20.15 -0.02
C THR A 211 -15.59 19.44 0.99
N HIS A 212 -15.02 20.20 1.91
CA HIS A 212 -14.28 19.69 3.05
C HIS A 212 -15.16 19.80 4.29
N ASN A 213 -15.47 18.66 4.89
CA ASN A 213 -16.35 18.51 6.05
C ASN A 213 -17.74 19.13 5.83
N GLY A 214 -18.25 19.04 4.61
CA GLY A 214 -19.53 19.63 4.20
C GLY A 214 -19.52 21.15 4.00
N SER A 215 -18.38 21.83 4.19
CA SER A 215 -18.23 23.24 3.83
C SER A 215 -17.70 23.39 2.40
N LEU A 216 -18.35 24.27 1.63
CA LEU A 216 -17.90 24.75 0.32
C LEU A 216 -16.84 25.86 0.43
N GLU A 217 -16.49 26.31 1.64
CA GLU A 217 -15.60 27.47 1.86
C GLU A 217 -14.17 27.31 1.29
N GLY A 218 -13.80 26.12 0.79
CA GLY A 218 -12.55 25.87 0.05
C GLY A 218 -12.69 25.83 -1.48
N ALA A 219 -13.90 25.78 -2.04
CA ALA A 219 -14.13 25.62 -3.48
C ALA A 219 -14.37 26.94 -4.24
N ARG A 220 -14.46 28.06 -3.52
CA ARG A 220 -14.88 29.37 -4.05
C ARG A 220 -13.74 30.33 -4.44
N SER A 221 -12.48 29.91 -4.38
CA SER A 221 -11.39 30.72 -4.93
C SER A 221 -10.96 30.17 -6.29
N ASP A 222 -10.67 31.09 -7.22
CA ASP A 222 -10.10 30.84 -8.55
C ASP A 222 -8.82 29.97 -8.54
N ASP A 223 -8.28 29.62 -7.36
CA ASP A 223 -7.10 28.79 -7.18
C ASP A 223 -7.35 27.29 -7.38
N TRP A 224 -8.59 26.79 -7.17
CA TRP A 224 -8.85 25.34 -7.10
C TRP A 224 -9.32 24.72 -8.41
N PHE A 225 -9.89 25.50 -9.33
CA PHE A 225 -10.50 25.02 -10.56
C PHE A 225 -10.10 25.89 -11.77
N ASP A 226 -9.18 25.40 -12.58
CA ASP A 226 -8.83 26.01 -13.89
C ASP A 226 -9.46 25.16 -15.02
N GLY A 227 -10.81 25.17 -15.07
CA GLY A 227 -11.67 24.70 -16.18
C GLY A 227 -11.64 23.21 -16.58
N SER A 228 -10.56 22.49 -16.28
CA SER A 228 -10.33 21.08 -16.63
C SER A 228 -9.34 20.37 -15.69
N VAL A 229 -8.68 21.13 -14.81
CA VAL A 229 -7.69 20.58 -13.88
C VAL A 229 -8.33 20.29 -12.54
N TRP A 230 -8.19 19.04 -12.11
CA TRP A 230 -8.68 18.54 -10.85
C TRP A 230 -7.57 18.53 -9.79
N ARG A 231 -7.91 18.84 -8.54
CA ARG A 231 -7.06 18.62 -7.36
C ARG A 231 -7.51 17.38 -6.58
N GLN A 232 -6.64 16.39 -6.48
CA GLN A 232 -6.82 15.18 -5.69
C GLN A 232 -6.06 15.31 -4.37
N THR A 233 -6.76 15.22 -3.24
CA THR A 233 -6.13 15.21 -1.91
C THR A 233 -5.58 13.82 -1.58
N ASP A 234 -4.36 13.75 -1.04
CA ASP A 234 -3.86 12.53 -0.38
C ASP A 234 -4.29 12.53 1.10
N LEU A 235 -5.13 11.54 1.44
CA LEU A 235 -5.66 11.36 2.79
C LEU A 235 -4.81 10.44 3.68
N SER A 236 -3.76 9.81 3.14
CA SER A 236 -2.88 8.89 3.87
C SER A 236 -2.25 9.51 5.13
N TYR A 237 -2.14 10.84 5.17
CA TYR A 237 -1.50 11.57 6.27
C TYR A 237 -2.47 12.24 7.24
N ARG A 238 -3.76 12.31 6.92
CA ARG A 238 -4.72 13.15 7.66
C ARG A 238 -4.79 12.79 9.15
N TYR A 239 -4.91 11.50 9.48
CA TYR A 239 -4.92 11.03 10.89
C TYR A 239 -3.59 10.45 11.33
N ARG A 240 -2.55 10.58 10.50
CA ARG A 240 -1.24 10.07 10.83
C ARG A 240 -0.57 11.07 11.74
N TRP A 241 -0.37 10.67 13.00
CA TRP A 241 0.30 11.44 14.05
C TRP A 241 -0.40 12.71 14.55
N THR A 242 -1.57 13.10 14.02
CA THR A 242 -2.39 14.23 14.51
C THR A 242 -3.84 13.80 14.77
N SER A 243 -4.68 14.69 15.29
CA SER A 243 -6.12 14.44 15.51
C SER A 243 -6.99 14.36 14.24
N GLY A 244 -6.41 14.52 13.04
CA GLY A 244 -7.17 14.63 11.80
C GLY A 244 -7.49 16.08 11.41
N PHE A 245 -7.84 16.93 12.37
CA PHE A 245 -8.13 18.34 12.12
C PHE A 245 -6.88 19.13 11.71
N ALA A 246 -5.77 18.89 12.41
CA ALA A 246 -4.47 19.47 12.09
C ALA A 246 -3.67 18.62 11.10
N GLY A 247 -4.29 17.58 10.53
CA GLY A 247 -3.65 16.68 9.59
C GLY A 247 -3.32 17.37 8.27
N PRO A 248 -2.14 17.12 7.69
CA PRO A 248 -1.82 17.62 6.37
C PRO A 248 -2.75 16.99 5.32
N GLN A 249 -3.11 17.78 4.32
CA GLN A 249 -3.96 17.38 3.19
C GLN A 249 -3.30 17.84 1.89
N PRO A 250 -2.12 17.30 1.55
CA PRO A 250 -1.43 17.71 0.35
C PRO A 250 -2.25 17.32 -0.89
N THR A 251 -2.15 18.12 -1.95
CA THR A 251 -2.98 17.97 -3.15
C THR A 251 -2.12 17.81 -4.39
N LEU A 252 -2.61 16.99 -5.33
CA LEU A 252 -2.02 16.79 -6.65
C LEU A 252 -2.98 17.31 -7.69
N ARG A 253 -2.45 18.03 -8.69
CA ARG A 253 -3.21 18.40 -9.87
C ARG A 253 -3.20 17.27 -10.89
N GLY A 254 -4.33 17.02 -11.52
CA GLY A 254 -4.45 16.03 -12.58
C GLY A 254 -5.58 16.36 -13.55
N ILE A 255 -5.59 15.65 -14.66
CA ILE A 255 -6.68 15.67 -15.64
C ILE A 255 -7.17 14.24 -15.87
N PRO A 256 -8.45 14.03 -16.24
CA PRO A 256 -8.92 12.71 -16.64
C PRO A 256 -8.12 12.15 -17.82
N GLY A 257 -7.85 10.85 -17.78
CA GLY A 257 -7.22 10.08 -18.86
C GLY A 257 -7.82 8.68 -18.96
N ASP A 258 -7.35 7.88 -19.92
CA ASP A 258 -7.96 6.60 -20.31
C ASP A 258 -8.00 5.56 -19.17
N ASP A 259 -7.04 5.62 -18.24
CA ASP A 259 -6.89 4.69 -17.11
C ASP A 259 -7.15 5.36 -15.74
N GLY A 260 -7.71 6.57 -15.72
CA GLY A 260 -7.95 7.37 -14.51
C GLY A 260 -7.23 8.73 -14.54
N LEU A 261 -6.91 9.28 -13.37
CA LEU A 261 -6.24 10.58 -13.27
C LEU A 261 -4.81 10.55 -13.80
N MET A 262 -4.50 11.43 -14.75
CA MET A 262 -3.14 11.75 -15.13
C MET A 262 -2.67 12.99 -14.37
N PHE A 263 -1.67 12.84 -13.51
CA PHE A 263 -1.15 13.94 -12.70
C PHE A 263 -0.26 14.88 -13.52
N LEU A 264 -0.45 16.19 -13.28
CA LEU A 264 0.29 17.26 -13.94
C LEU A 264 1.50 17.68 -13.11
N THR A 265 2.56 18.11 -13.79
CA THR A 265 3.72 18.71 -13.12
C THR A 265 3.29 19.89 -12.24
N PRO A 266 3.80 19.99 -10.98
CA PRO A 266 3.43 21.08 -10.09
C PRO A 266 3.88 22.43 -10.66
N LEU A 267 3.05 23.45 -10.50
CA LEU A 267 3.44 24.82 -10.84
C LEU A 267 4.33 25.42 -9.75
N PRO A 268 5.25 26.33 -10.10
CA PRO A 268 6.06 27.03 -9.10
C PRO A 268 5.24 27.75 -8.02
N ALA A 269 4.04 28.23 -8.36
CA ALA A 269 3.14 28.92 -7.44
C ALA A 269 2.45 27.98 -6.44
N GLU A 270 2.46 26.66 -6.67
CA GLU A 270 1.90 25.66 -5.74
C GLU A 270 2.85 25.33 -4.59
N ALA A 271 4.14 25.63 -4.75
CA ALA A 271 5.10 25.48 -3.66
C ALA A 271 4.87 26.56 -2.60
N PRO A 272 4.94 26.22 -1.30
CA PRO A 272 4.82 27.23 -0.25
C PRO A 272 5.95 28.25 -0.37
N THR A 273 5.58 29.52 -0.28
CA THR A 273 6.52 30.64 -0.32
C THR A 273 7.42 30.65 0.93
N ALA A 274 8.55 31.34 0.85
CA ALA A 274 9.45 31.49 1.98
C ALA A 274 8.76 32.14 3.20
N GLU A 275 7.83 33.07 2.96
CA GLU A 275 7.04 33.73 4.01
C GLU A 275 6.07 32.74 4.68
N GLN A 276 5.35 31.94 3.89
CA GLN A 276 4.45 30.90 4.43
C GLN A 276 5.24 29.86 5.25
N LEU A 277 6.39 29.41 4.76
CA LEU A 277 7.26 28.48 5.51
C LEU A 277 7.79 29.12 6.80
N ALA A 278 8.19 30.39 6.76
CA ALA A 278 8.63 31.12 7.95
C ALA A 278 7.50 31.25 8.97
N GLN A 279 6.27 31.51 8.52
CA GLN A 279 5.09 31.58 9.37
C GLN A 279 4.78 30.23 10.03
N LEU A 280 4.80 29.13 9.26
CA LEU A 280 4.62 27.77 9.81
C LEU A 280 5.68 27.45 10.85
N ARG A 281 6.95 27.75 10.56
CA ARG A 281 8.06 27.54 11.50
C ARG A 281 7.91 28.41 12.76
N ALA A 282 7.42 29.64 12.63
CA ALA A 282 7.12 30.50 13.77
C ALA A 282 5.95 29.94 14.61
N THR A 283 4.92 29.36 14.00
CA THR A 283 3.85 28.64 14.71
C THR A 283 4.43 27.47 15.52
N VAL A 284 5.31 26.67 14.91
CA VAL A 284 6.01 25.56 15.59
C VAL A 284 6.86 26.07 16.77
N ALA A 285 7.67 27.09 16.56
CA ALA A 285 8.56 27.64 17.57
C ALA A 285 7.81 28.29 18.74
N ASN A 286 6.67 28.94 18.48
CA ASN A 286 5.92 29.68 19.49
C ASN A 286 4.76 28.88 20.12
N ALA A 287 4.50 27.65 19.66
CA ALA A 287 3.43 26.83 20.19
C ALA A 287 3.60 26.58 21.72
N PRO A 288 2.53 26.78 22.52
CA PRO A 288 2.52 26.38 23.92
C PRO A 288 2.56 24.85 24.04
N LEU A 289 3.17 24.35 25.12
CA LEU A 289 3.19 22.93 25.45
C LEU A 289 1.97 22.58 26.31
N ASP A 290 0.77 22.70 25.72
CA ASP A 290 -0.51 22.34 26.32
C ASP A 290 -1.12 21.10 25.64
N ALA A 291 -2.38 20.78 25.97
CA ALA A 291 -3.08 19.62 25.40
C ALA A 291 -3.21 19.65 23.86
N GLY A 292 -3.12 20.82 23.22
CA GLY A 292 -3.18 21.01 21.78
C GLY A 292 -1.81 21.15 21.11
N ALA A 293 -0.71 21.11 21.88
CA ALA A 293 0.64 21.32 21.39
C ALA A 293 1.02 20.36 20.25
N ARG A 294 0.63 19.08 20.38
CA ARG A 294 0.90 18.04 19.39
C ARG A 294 0.35 18.41 18.01
N ASP A 295 -0.93 18.75 17.94
CA ASP A 295 -1.58 19.08 16.68
C ASP A 295 -1.05 20.39 16.10
N THR A 296 -0.77 21.37 16.96
CA THR A 296 -0.22 22.66 16.51
C THR A 296 1.18 22.50 15.93
N ILE A 297 2.07 21.80 16.64
CA ILE A 297 3.47 21.60 16.24
C ILE A 297 3.56 20.64 15.07
N LEU A 298 2.96 19.45 15.17
CA LEU A 298 3.05 18.45 14.12
C LEU A 298 2.24 18.86 12.90
N GLY A 299 1.05 19.42 13.06
CA GLY A 299 0.22 19.85 11.93
C GLY A 299 0.91 20.89 11.07
N ALA A 300 1.48 21.94 11.68
CA ALA A 300 2.24 22.96 10.96
C ALA A 300 3.52 22.40 10.30
N THR A 301 4.23 21.52 11.01
CA THR A 301 5.45 20.88 10.48
C THR A 301 5.13 19.98 9.28
N LEU A 302 4.13 19.12 9.42
CA LEU A 302 3.76 18.15 8.40
C LEU A 302 3.13 18.84 7.19
N SER A 303 2.32 19.88 7.37
CA SER A 303 1.73 20.63 6.25
C SER A 303 2.83 21.25 5.38
N GLY A 304 3.75 22.03 5.97
CA GLY A 304 4.86 22.62 5.21
C GLY A 304 5.80 21.57 4.59
N PHE A 305 6.03 20.45 5.28
CA PHE A 305 6.81 19.34 4.75
C PHE A 305 6.16 18.70 3.52
N PHE A 306 4.91 18.27 3.62
CA PHE A 306 4.23 17.59 2.53
C PHE A 306 3.94 18.53 1.36
N ASP A 307 3.61 19.80 1.60
CA ASP A 307 3.43 20.78 0.51
C ASP A 307 4.72 20.95 -0.31
N LEU A 308 5.89 20.95 0.35
CA LEU A 308 7.19 20.96 -0.35
C LEU A 308 7.46 19.67 -1.11
N VAL A 309 7.17 18.49 -0.55
CA VAL A 309 7.34 17.22 -1.26
C VAL A 309 6.44 17.15 -2.50
N TYR A 310 5.16 17.53 -2.36
CA TYR A 310 4.15 17.45 -3.42
C TYR A 310 4.37 18.47 -4.55
N SER A 311 5.03 19.59 -4.24
CA SER A 311 5.49 20.57 -5.22
C SER A 311 6.85 20.25 -5.86
N GLY A 312 7.42 19.06 -5.62
CA GLY A 312 8.67 18.62 -6.23
C GLY A 312 9.94 19.16 -5.56
N ARG A 313 9.84 19.60 -4.29
CA ARG A 313 10.93 20.21 -3.50
C ARG A 313 11.27 19.38 -2.26
N ALA A 314 11.39 18.05 -2.39
CA ALA A 314 11.65 17.15 -1.27
C ALA A 314 12.94 17.48 -0.49
N VAL A 315 14.00 17.96 -1.16
CA VAL A 315 15.23 18.39 -0.45
C VAL A 315 14.94 19.54 0.51
N ASP A 316 14.20 20.55 0.05
CA ASP A 316 13.80 21.69 0.87
C ASP A 316 12.84 21.25 1.99
N ALA A 317 11.97 20.27 1.71
CA ALA A 317 11.08 19.69 2.71
C ALA A 317 11.88 19.12 3.89
N TRP A 318 12.92 18.34 3.63
CA TRP A 318 13.77 17.79 4.68
C TRP A 318 14.52 18.86 5.46
N VAL A 319 15.01 19.92 4.79
CA VAL A 319 15.63 21.07 5.48
C VAL A 319 14.62 21.77 6.39
N PHE A 320 13.41 22.01 5.90
CA PHE A 320 12.32 22.60 6.67
C PHE A 320 11.93 21.75 7.89
N PHE A 321 11.76 20.43 7.68
CA PHE A 321 11.47 19.48 8.74
C PHE A 321 12.52 19.49 9.84
N ARG A 322 13.81 19.46 9.47
CA ARG A 322 14.92 19.52 10.44
C ARG A 322 14.91 20.81 11.26
N GLY A 323 14.56 21.94 10.64
CA GLY A 323 14.35 23.21 11.34
C GLY A 323 13.22 23.12 12.36
N CYS A 324 12.04 22.64 11.95
CA CYS A 324 10.89 22.46 12.83
C CYS A 324 11.13 21.44 13.94
N PHE A 325 11.94 20.40 13.66
CA PHE A 325 12.32 19.41 14.65
C PHE A 325 13.05 20.08 15.83
N ASN A 326 14.03 20.91 15.53
CA ASN A 326 14.80 21.63 16.54
C ASN A 326 13.96 22.67 17.29
N ASP A 327 13.06 23.36 16.59
CA ASP A 327 12.31 24.49 17.16
C ASP A 327 11.07 24.06 17.98
N GLY A 328 10.50 22.88 17.71
CA GLY A 328 9.24 22.44 18.35
C GLY A 328 9.17 20.96 18.69
N ILE A 329 9.49 20.05 17.76
CA ILE A 329 9.30 18.60 18.02
C ILE A 329 10.21 18.13 19.15
N ALA A 330 11.46 18.58 19.21
CA ALA A 330 12.37 18.25 20.30
C ALA A 330 11.86 18.72 21.67
N ARG A 331 11.20 19.88 21.72
CA ARG A 331 10.55 20.39 22.94
C ARG A 331 9.36 19.52 23.34
N LEU A 332 8.54 19.10 22.38
CA LEU A 332 7.42 18.21 22.61
C LEU A 332 7.88 16.84 23.14
N ILE A 333 8.99 16.30 22.62
CA ILE A 333 9.60 15.06 23.12
C ILE A 333 10.13 15.25 24.54
N ALA A 334 10.76 16.39 24.85
CA ALA A 334 11.31 16.66 26.17
C ALA A 334 10.22 16.85 27.26
N ASP A 335 9.04 17.32 26.87
CA ASP A 335 7.88 17.51 27.76
C ASP A 335 7.03 16.25 27.95
N ALA A 336 7.26 15.22 27.12
CA ALA A 336 6.55 13.94 27.22
C ALA A 336 6.75 13.30 28.60
N LYS A 337 5.64 13.10 29.33
CA LYS A 337 5.66 12.50 30.67
C LYS A 337 5.72 10.97 30.60
N PRO A 338 6.41 10.32 31.57
CA PRO A 338 6.42 8.86 31.68
C PRO A 338 5.05 8.30 32.11
N GLU A 339 4.81 7.03 31.79
CA GLU A 339 3.54 6.33 32.02
C GLU A 339 3.01 6.45 33.48
N GLY A 340 1.71 6.71 33.63
CA GLY A 340 0.98 6.55 34.90
C GLY A 340 0.41 7.82 35.54
N GLU A 341 0.66 9.01 34.99
CA GLU A 341 -0.09 10.21 35.37
C GLU A 341 -1.36 10.34 34.51
N ASP A 342 -2.53 10.21 35.16
CA ASP A 342 -3.91 10.41 34.67
C ASP A 342 -4.17 11.87 34.21
N SER A 343 -3.30 12.37 33.34
CA SER A 343 -3.55 13.57 32.56
C SER A 343 -3.78 13.12 31.13
N GLY A 344 -4.74 13.71 30.43
CA GLY A 344 -4.95 13.51 28.99
C GLY A 344 -3.80 14.01 28.12
N GLY A 345 -2.57 13.92 28.62
CA GLY A 345 -1.32 14.26 27.99
C GLY A 345 -0.67 13.07 27.28
N PHE A 346 0.31 13.43 26.48
CA PHE A 346 1.02 12.65 25.49
C PHE A 346 1.59 11.31 26.02
N ARG A 347 1.31 10.18 25.35
CA ARG A 347 1.91 8.87 25.69
C ARG A 347 3.27 8.73 25.04
N GLU A 348 4.28 8.45 25.86
CA GLU A 348 5.71 8.32 25.52
C GLU A 348 6.01 7.29 24.41
N GLU A 349 5.08 6.36 24.16
CA GLU A 349 5.24 5.24 23.22
C GLU A 349 4.88 5.56 21.76
N GLN A 350 4.23 6.71 21.50
CA GLN A 350 3.57 6.94 20.20
C GLN A 350 4.43 7.63 19.14
N LEU A 351 5.52 8.32 19.51
CA LEU A 351 6.36 9.06 18.54
C LEU A 351 7.85 8.75 18.71
N PRO A 352 8.64 8.81 17.62
CA PRO A 352 10.07 8.61 17.70
C PRO A 352 10.78 9.68 18.56
N ARG A 353 11.87 9.31 19.24
CA ARG A 353 12.64 10.22 20.12
C ARG A 353 13.77 10.97 19.41
N THR A 354 14.22 10.47 18.27
CA THR A 354 15.33 11.05 17.52
C THR A 354 14.88 11.56 16.17
N ARG A 355 15.57 12.59 15.68
CA ARG A 355 15.34 13.14 14.34
C ARG A 355 15.42 12.07 13.27
N GLU A 356 16.43 11.20 13.33
CA GLU A 356 16.65 10.14 12.34
C GLU A 356 15.49 9.12 12.33
N ALA A 357 14.94 8.81 13.50
CA ALA A 357 13.79 7.91 13.59
C ALA A 357 12.51 8.57 13.08
N TRP A 358 12.36 9.89 13.24
CA TRP A 358 11.30 10.64 12.58
C TRP A 358 11.46 10.67 11.05
N GLU A 359 12.67 10.92 10.54
CA GLU A 359 12.94 10.91 9.10
C GLU A 359 12.63 9.53 8.50
N ALA A 360 13.04 8.44 9.18
CA ALA A 360 12.71 7.08 8.76
C ALA A 360 11.20 6.83 8.75
N MET A 361 10.50 7.24 9.81
CA MET A 361 9.06 7.08 9.94
C MET A 361 8.28 7.89 8.88
N LEU A 362 8.72 9.12 8.58
CA LEU A 362 8.13 9.94 7.51
C LEU A 362 8.38 9.33 6.14
N LEU A 363 9.58 8.82 5.88
CA LEU A 363 9.90 8.16 4.63
C LEU A 363 9.05 6.89 4.44
N GLU A 364 8.92 6.06 5.48
CA GLU A 364 8.06 4.87 5.45
C GLU A 364 6.61 5.24 5.12
N ALA A 365 6.07 6.28 5.76
CA ALA A 365 4.74 6.77 5.46
C ALA A 365 4.57 7.29 4.02
N MET A 366 5.58 7.95 3.47
CA MET A 366 5.54 8.38 2.07
C MET A 366 5.61 7.20 1.09
N LEU A 367 6.36 6.15 1.43
CA LEU A 367 6.43 4.93 0.62
C LEU A 367 5.11 4.14 0.60
N GLU A 368 4.23 4.38 1.57
CA GLU A 368 2.89 3.81 1.63
C GLU A 368 1.83 4.63 0.88
N SER A 369 2.15 5.86 0.46
CA SER A 369 1.20 6.68 -0.31
C SER A 369 0.89 6.04 -1.66
N GLU A 370 -0.38 6.09 -2.07
CA GLU A 370 -0.82 5.64 -3.39
C GLU A 370 -0.17 6.45 -4.53
N PHE A 371 0.34 7.64 -4.21
CA PHE A 371 1.00 8.54 -5.15
C PHE A 371 2.53 8.41 -5.16
N ILE A 372 3.12 7.41 -4.50
CA ILE A 372 4.59 7.29 -4.36
C ILE A 372 5.35 7.40 -5.69
N VAL A 373 4.84 6.79 -6.77
CA VAL A 373 5.48 6.85 -8.10
C VAL A 373 5.50 8.28 -8.62
N GLU A 374 4.39 9.00 -8.47
CA GLU A 374 4.25 10.40 -8.88
C GLU A 374 5.13 11.31 -8.03
N LEU A 375 5.15 11.11 -6.71
CA LEU A 375 6.00 11.86 -5.79
C LEU A 375 7.48 11.67 -6.11
N GLN A 376 7.92 10.45 -6.42
CA GLN A 376 9.29 10.19 -6.87
C GLN A 376 9.58 10.88 -8.20
N GLY A 377 8.66 10.80 -9.17
CA GLY A 377 8.80 11.45 -10.48
C GLY A 377 9.03 12.96 -10.37
N ARG A 378 8.21 13.65 -9.57
CA ARG A 378 8.32 15.11 -9.33
C ARG A 378 9.63 15.50 -8.65
N ASN A 379 10.16 14.64 -7.79
CA ASN A 379 11.34 14.90 -6.97
C ASN A 379 12.63 14.32 -7.58
N GLY A 380 12.70 14.16 -8.90
CA GLY A 380 13.92 13.72 -9.59
C GLY A 380 14.32 12.27 -9.29
N GLY A 381 13.34 11.42 -8.95
CA GLY A 381 13.50 9.99 -8.69
C GLY A 381 13.72 9.61 -7.22
N SER A 382 13.76 10.57 -6.29
CA SER A 382 13.94 10.28 -4.86
C SER A 382 13.23 11.29 -3.97
N ILE A 383 12.56 10.78 -2.94
CA ILE A 383 11.99 11.56 -1.84
C ILE A 383 12.75 11.34 -0.52
N ALA A 384 13.85 10.58 -0.56
CA ALA A 384 14.63 10.25 0.62
C ALA A 384 15.35 11.48 1.20
N PRO A 385 15.60 11.50 2.52
CA PRO A 385 16.37 12.58 3.13
C PRO A 385 17.76 12.69 2.49
N PRO A 386 18.27 13.92 2.26
CA PRO A 386 19.59 14.10 1.68
C PRO A 386 20.65 13.51 2.63
N SER A 387 21.58 12.74 2.05
CA SER A 387 22.64 12.01 2.75
C SER A 387 23.69 12.91 3.43
N THR A 388 23.65 14.20 3.14
CA THR A 388 24.46 15.25 3.76
C THR A 388 23.57 16.43 4.13
N GLU A 389 23.79 17.02 5.30
CA GLU A 389 23.25 18.36 5.56
C GLU A 389 23.75 19.29 4.46
N PRO A 390 22.89 20.11 3.83
CA PRO A 390 23.34 21.02 2.79
C PRO A 390 24.43 21.90 3.37
N SER A 391 25.64 21.80 2.82
CA SER A 391 26.71 22.71 3.18
C SER A 391 26.23 24.11 2.83
N THR A 392 26.16 24.99 3.82
CA THR A 392 26.07 26.43 3.59
C THR A 392 27.25 26.86 2.72
N ARG A 393 27.00 26.98 1.42
CA ARG A 393 27.81 27.63 0.39
C ARG A 393 26.78 28.30 -0.53
N GLU A 394 26.72 29.62 -0.72
CA GLU A 394 27.44 30.80 -0.22
C GLU A 394 26.41 31.92 -0.02
#